data_AF-A0A9X1TMM8-F1
#
_entry.id   AF-A0A9X1TMM8-F1
#
_cell.length_a   1.000
_cell.length_b   1.000
_cell.length_c   1.000
_cell.angle_alpha   90.00
_cell.angle_beta   90.00
_cell.angle_gamma   90.00
#
_symmetry.space_group_name_H-M   'P 1'
#
loop_
_entity.id
_entity.type
_entity.pdbx_description
1 polymer ?
#
loop_
_entity_poly.entity_id
_entity_poly.type
_entity_poly.pdbx_seq_one_letter_code
_entity_poly.pdbx_strand_id
1 'polypeptide(L)'
;MSSLSADTLFTIDLGTPVQYAVDWLTEHLGGFFDAVSSVMTDLVNAFLFVLTAPHALVITVVFAVLAFFACKWGFAAFTVVAFLLIQGMGLWTEAMQTLAVVLVASTLAVVIGVPIGVWAARGRLASAIVRPALDFMQTLPVFVYLIPAVAFFGIGLVPGVVATTIFAVPPAVRLTELGIRQVDKEVVEAAHAFGAKPRQILREVQLPLALPSIMAGVNQVIMLALSMVVIAGMVGAQGLGTIVVRGVSNLDVGVGFQGGLAVVFLAIFLDRTTGALAAPRQRRPRKNRTRPAATADETASTPVPEPAAAPVSV
;
A
#
# COMPACT_ATOMS: atom_id res chain seq x y z
N MET A 1 -20.96 38.93 -5.33
CA MET A 1 -19.48 38.95 -5.30
C MET A 1 -19.02 39.55 -6.61
N SER A 2 -18.92 40.89 -6.65
CA SER A 2 -18.69 41.68 -7.86
C SER A 2 -17.69 42.77 -7.51
N SER A 3 -16.40 42.48 -7.66
CA SER A 3 -15.30 43.45 -7.85
C SER A 3 -13.95 42.73 -7.79
N LEU A 4 -13.57 42.09 -8.88
CA LEU A 4 -12.16 41.93 -9.23
C LEU A 4 -11.98 42.54 -10.63
N SER A 5 -12.24 43.85 -10.71
CA SER A 5 -11.74 44.70 -11.78
C SER A 5 -10.27 44.96 -11.53
N ALA A 6 -9.43 44.01 -11.94
CA ALA A 6 -8.01 44.23 -12.13
C ALA A 6 -7.71 43.85 -13.59
N ASP A 7 -7.39 44.86 -14.39
CA ASP A 7 -6.91 44.75 -15.77
C ASP A 7 -5.72 43.79 -15.85
N THR A 8 -6.02 42.51 -16.01
CA THR A 8 -5.07 41.49 -16.41
C THR A 8 -5.38 41.20 -17.86
N LEU A 9 -4.51 41.68 -18.76
CA LEU A 9 -4.62 41.58 -20.23
C LEU A 9 -4.75 40.13 -20.76
N PHE A 10 -4.72 39.13 -19.88
CA PHE A 10 -4.91 37.73 -20.20
C PHE A 10 -5.50 36.99 -18.98
N THR A 11 -6.80 36.71 -19.03
CA THR A 11 -7.48 35.79 -18.11
C THR A 11 -7.95 34.58 -18.93
N ILE A 12 -7.49 33.38 -18.57
CA ILE A 12 -8.05 32.14 -19.13
C ILE A 12 -9.06 31.61 -18.12
N ASP A 13 -10.33 31.59 -18.50
CA ASP A 13 -11.36 30.90 -17.73
C ASP A 13 -11.34 29.40 -18.03
N LEU A 14 -10.67 28.64 -17.17
CA LEU A 14 -10.68 27.18 -17.19
C LEU A 14 -11.86 26.59 -16.39
N GLY A 15 -12.57 27.40 -15.60
CA GLY A 15 -13.65 26.93 -14.75
C GLY A 15 -14.90 26.57 -15.55
N THR A 16 -15.34 27.49 -16.43
CA THR A 16 -16.56 27.28 -17.23
C THR A 16 -16.50 26.06 -18.14
N PRO A 17 -15.41 25.81 -18.90
CA PRO A 17 -15.31 24.61 -19.74
C PRO A 17 -15.32 23.31 -18.92
N VAL A 18 -14.67 23.30 -17.75
CA VAL A 18 -14.65 22.13 -16.87
C VAL A 18 -16.04 21.88 -16.29
N GLN A 19 -16.74 22.93 -15.86
CA GLN A 19 -18.10 22.80 -15.35
C GLN A 19 -19.06 22.25 -16.42
N TYR A 20 -19.01 22.81 -17.64
CA TYR A 20 -19.80 22.30 -18.76
C TYR A 20 -19.50 20.82 -19.06
N ALA A 21 -18.23 20.42 -19.01
CA ALA A 21 -17.86 19.02 -19.21
C ALA A 21 -18.41 18.09 -18.11
N VAL A 22 -18.36 18.53 -16.84
CA VAL A 22 -18.92 17.76 -15.71
C VAL A 22 -20.43 17.64 -15.85
N ASP A 23 -21.12 18.74 -16.14
CA ASP A 23 -22.59 18.77 -16.31
C ASP A 23 -23.03 17.89 -17.49
N TRP A 24 -22.31 17.96 -18.61
CA TRP A 24 -22.58 17.10 -19.76
C TRP A 24 -22.41 15.62 -19.41
N LEU A 25 -21.34 15.27 -18.69
CA LEU A 25 -21.07 13.90 -18.26
C LEU A 25 -22.13 13.39 -17.26
N THR A 26 -22.55 14.19 -16.28
CA THR A 26 -23.58 13.78 -15.32
C THR A 26 -24.94 13.62 -15.98
N GLU A 27 -25.30 14.49 -16.94
CA GLU A 27 -26.56 14.41 -17.66
C GLU A 27 -26.63 13.19 -18.61
N HIS A 28 -25.54 12.88 -19.32
CA HIS A 28 -25.54 11.81 -20.33
C HIS A 28 -25.09 10.45 -19.79
N LEU A 29 -24.25 10.42 -18.75
CA LEU A 29 -23.71 9.20 -18.14
C LEU A 29 -24.20 8.96 -16.71
N GLY A 30 -25.24 9.67 -16.24
CA GLY A 30 -25.79 9.52 -14.88
C GLY A 30 -26.08 8.05 -14.52
N GLY A 31 -26.75 7.31 -15.39
CA GLY A 31 -27.04 5.88 -15.14
C GLY A 31 -25.79 5.00 -15.03
N PHE A 32 -24.68 5.37 -15.68
CA PHE A 32 -23.39 4.69 -15.49
C PHE A 32 -22.79 5.02 -14.12
N PHE A 33 -22.79 6.29 -13.70
CA PHE A 33 -22.29 6.69 -12.39
C PHE A 33 -23.11 6.09 -11.25
N ASP A 34 -24.44 6.01 -11.41
CA ASP A 34 -25.33 5.35 -10.46
C ASP A 34 -25.04 3.85 -10.37
N ALA A 35 -24.82 3.17 -11.50
CA ALA A 35 -24.45 1.75 -11.51
C ALA A 35 -23.10 1.52 -10.81
N VAL A 36 -22.09 2.36 -11.08
CA VAL A 36 -20.79 2.30 -10.40
C VAL A 36 -20.94 2.55 -8.91
N SER A 37 -21.73 3.56 -8.52
CA SER A 37 -22.00 3.92 -7.13
C SER A 37 -22.66 2.77 -6.37
N SER A 38 -23.64 2.12 -7.00
CA SER A 38 -24.33 0.94 -6.47
C SER A 38 -23.34 -0.21 -6.25
N VAL A 39 -22.55 -0.58 -7.27
CA VAL A 39 -21.56 -1.66 -7.17
C VAL A 39 -20.52 -1.37 -6.09
N MET A 40 -20.03 -0.14 -5.98
CA MET A 40 -19.08 0.26 -4.93
C MET A 40 -19.69 0.18 -3.53
N THR A 41 -20.93 0.65 -3.39
CA THR A 41 -21.66 0.61 -2.12
C THR A 41 -21.92 -0.83 -1.70
N ASP A 42 -22.39 -1.68 -2.61
CA ASP A 42 -22.62 -3.10 -2.37
C ASP A 42 -21.33 -3.83 -2.01
N LEU A 43 -20.22 -3.52 -2.69
CA LEU A 43 -18.92 -4.11 -2.39
C LEU A 43 -18.47 -3.76 -0.98
N VAL A 44 -18.53 -2.49 -0.58
CA VAL A 44 -18.17 -2.09 0.79
C VAL A 44 -19.11 -2.70 1.81
N ASN A 45 -20.43 -2.72 1.54
CA ASN A 45 -21.42 -3.32 2.43
C ASN A 45 -21.22 -4.84 2.57
N ALA A 46 -20.79 -5.53 1.51
CA ALA A 46 -20.46 -6.95 1.58
C ALA A 46 -19.26 -7.20 2.51
N PHE A 47 -18.19 -6.41 2.41
CA PHE A 47 -17.07 -6.48 3.34
C PHE A 47 -17.50 -6.14 4.77
N LEU A 48 -18.30 -5.08 4.94
CA LEU A 48 -18.81 -4.69 6.25
C LEU A 48 -19.66 -5.81 6.86
N PHE A 49 -20.54 -6.42 6.07
CA PHE A 49 -21.37 -7.54 6.52
C PHE A 49 -20.50 -8.71 6.99
N VAL A 50 -19.47 -9.09 6.23
CA VAL A 50 -18.54 -10.15 6.65
C VAL A 50 -17.81 -9.79 7.95
N LEU A 51 -17.44 -8.52 8.12
CA LEU A 51 -16.72 -8.02 9.30
C LEU A 51 -17.60 -7.81 10.54
N THR A 52 -18.92 -7.69 10.38
CA THR A 52 -19.86 -7.33 11.46
C THR A 52 -20.93 -8.39 11.72
N ALA A 53 -21.15 -9.34 10.81
CA ALA A 53 -22.11 -10.42 11.00
C ALA A 53 -21.70 -11.36 12.14
N PRO A 54 -20.42 -11.76 12.29
CA PRO A 54 -19.98 -12.48 13.48
C PRO A 54 -19.87 -11.55 14.69
N HIS A 55 -20.03 -12.12 15.88
CA HIS A 55 -19.82 -11.36 17.13
C HIS A 55 -18.41 -10.77 17.18
N ALA A 56 -18.26 -9.53 17.69
CA ALA A 56 -16.99 -8.79 17.69
C ALA A 56 -15.79 -9.58 18.26
N LEU A 57 -16.04 -10.39 19.30
CA LEU A 57 -15.04 -11.29 19.88
C LEU A 57 -14.54 -12.35 18.91
N VAL A 58 -15.41 -12.90 18.06
CA VAL A 58 -15.03 -13.90 17.03
C VAL A 58 -14.11 -13.26 16.01
N ILE A 59 -14.45 -12.07 15.51
CA ILE A 59 -13.61 -11.33 14.57
C ILE A 59 -12.27 -10.95 15.20
N THR A 60 -12.27 -10.54 16.47
CA THR A 60 -11.02 -10.27 17.21
C THR A 60 -10.12 -11.51 17.28
N VAL A 61 -10.69 -12.69 17.52
CA VAL A 61 -9.93 -13.96 17.48
C VAL A 61 -9.42 -14.24 16.08
N VAL A 62 -10.22 -14.03 15.03
CA VAL A 62 -9.78 -14.21 13.63
C VAL A 62 -8.61 -13.29 13.30
N PHE A 63 -8.67 -12.01 13.69
CA PHE A 63 -7.57 -11.07 13.51
C PHE A 63 -6.34 -11.45 14.33
N ALA A 64 -6.51 -11.94 15.55
CA ALA A 64 -5.40 -12.43 16.37
C ALA A 64 -4.71 -13.65 15.75
N VAL A 65 -5.48 -14.59 15.17
CA VAL A 65 -4.95 -15.74 14.43
C VAL A 65 -4.20 -15.28 13.18
N LEU A 66 -4.75 -14.33 12.42
CA LEU A 66 -4.07 -13.76 11.26
C LEU A 66 -2.76 -13.06 11.66
N ALA A 67 -2.80 -12.26 12.73
CA ALA A 67 -1.65 -11.61 13.32
C ALA A 67 -0.59 -12.62 13.84
N PHE A 68 -1.03 -13.74 14.39
CA PHE A 68 -0.17 -14.82 14.84
C PHE A 68 0.64 -15.43 13.69
N PHE A 69 -0.02 -15.73 12.57
CA PHE A 69 0.65 -16.27 11.39
C PHE A 69 1.59 -15.25 10.73
N ALA A 70 1.24 -13.96 10.75
CA ALA A 70 2.05 -12.90 10.18
C ALA A 70 3.29 -12.55 11.03
N CYS A 71 3.11 -12.32 12.33
CA CYS A 71 4.11 -11.67 13.19
C CYS A 71 4.39 -12.40 14.53
N LYS A 72 3.90 -13.64 14.71
CA LYS A 72 4.06 -14.49 15.92
C LYS A 72 3.28 -13.97 17.15
N TRP A 73 3.45 -14.68 18.27
CA TRP A 73 2.70 -14.51 19.53
C TRP A 73 2.62 -13.08 20.08
N GLY A 74 3.72 -12.33 20.07
CA GLY A 74 3.74 -10.99 20.66
C GLY A 74 2.78 -10.01 19.96
N PHE A 75 2.69 -10.10 18.63
CA PHE A 75 1.80 -9.24 17.87
C PHE A 75 0.34 -9.69 17.97
N ALA A 76 0.08 -11.00 18.00
CA ALA A 76 -1.27 -11.53 18.21
C ALA A 76 -1.88 -11.03 19.53
N ALA A 77 -1.10 -11.01 20.62
CA ALA A 77 -1.55 -10.47 21.90
C ALA A 77 -1.88 -8.97 21.81
N PHE A 78 -1.01 -8.19 21.15
CA PHE A 78 -1.27 -6.78 20.87
C PHE A 78 -2.58 -6.58 20.08
N THR A 79 -2.82 -7.39 19.04
CA THR A 79 -4.05 -7.34 18.24
C THR A 79 -5.29 -7.58 19.12
N VAL A 80 -5.27 -8.61 19.99
CA VAL A 80 -6.40 -8.85 20.91
C VAL A 80 -6.67 -7.64 21.79
N VAL A 81 -5.63 -7.08 22.43
CA VAL A 81 -5.77 -5.91 23.30
C VAL A 81 -6.29 -4.70 22.52
N ALA A 82 -5.74 -4.42 21.35
CA ALA A 82 -6.13 -3.28 20.51
C ALA A 82 -7.60 -3.35 20.09
N PHE A 83 -8.07 -4.50 19.59
CA PHE A 83 -9.45 -4.66 19.15
C PHE A 83 -10.46 -4.72 20.31
N LEU A 84 -10.08 -5.28 21.46
CA LEU A 84 -10.89 -5.18 22.69
C LEU A 84 -11.00 -3.74 23.19
N LEU A 85 -9.93 -2.94 23.07
CA LEU A 85 -9.98 -1.51 23.39
C LEU A 85 -10.90 -0.74 22.44
N ILE A 86 -10.84 -1.00 21.13
CA ILE A 86 -11.77 -0.41 20.15
C ILE A 86 -13.23 -0.74 20.53
N GLN A 87 -13.49 -2.00 20.89
CA GLN A 87 -14.81 -2.43 21.34
C GLN A 87 -15.22 -1.73 22.65
N GLY A 88 -14.32 -1.62 23.62
CA GLY A 88 -14.55 -0.94 24.90
C GLY A 88 -14.81 0.56 24.76
N MET A 89 -14.25 1.21 23.73
CA MET A 89 -14.54 2.60 23.36
C MET A 89 -15.87 2.77 22.62
N GLY A 90 -16.56 1.68 22.27
CA GLY A 90 -17.80 1.73 21.49
C GLY A 90 -17.59 2.08 20.01
N LEU A 91 -16.38 1.96 19.48
CA LEU A 91 -16.00 2.34 18.11
C LEU A 91 -15.86 1.14 17.16
N TRP A 92 -16.46 0.01 17.51
CA TRP A 92 -16.31 -1.23 16.75
C TRP A 92 -16.86 -1.11 15.33
N THR A 93 -18.09 -0.61 15.19
CA THR A 93 -18.76 -0.47 13.90
C THR A 93 -17.98 0.48 12.99
N GLU A 94 -17.55 1.61 13.52
CA GLU A 94 -16.80 2.65 12.82
C GLU A 94 -15.43 2.14 12.36
N ALA A 95 -14.78 1.32 13.19
CA ALA A 95 -13.54 0.66 12.84
C ALA A 95 -13.73 -0.36 11.69
N MET A 96 -14.81 -1.16 11.72
CA MET A 96 -15.09 -2.12 10.65
C MET A 96 -15.50 -1.43 9.35
N GLN A 97 -16.25 -0.33 9.41
CA GLN A 97 -16.55 0.53 8.26
C GLN A 97 -15.29 1.08 7.62
N THR A 98 -14.37 1.59 8.45
CA THR A 98 -13.08 2.11 8.00
C THR A 98 -12.25 1.01 7.34
N LEU A 99 -12.17 -0.15 7.99
CA LEU A 99 -11.45 -1.30 7.46
C LEU A 99 -12.04 -1.75 6.11
N ALA A 100 -13.37 -1.82 5.97
CA ALA A 100 -14.04 -2.18 4.71
C ALA A 100 -13.69 -1.18 3.58
N VAL A 101 -13.79 0.12 3.85
CA VAL A 101 -13.43 1.18 2.88
C VAL A 101 -11.96 1.06 2.45
N VAL A 102 -11.05 0.89 3.41
CA VAL A 102 -9.62 0.75 3.14
C VAL A 102 -9.34 -0.50 2.30
N LEU A 103 -9.93 -1.65 2.62
CA LEU A 103 -9.74 -2.89 1.87
C LEU A 103 -10.28 -2.79 0.45
N VAL A 104 -11.47 -2.20 0.27
CA VAL A 104 -12.06 -2.01 -1.06
C VAL A 104 -11.23 -1.04 -1.90
N ALA A 105 -10.90 0.14 -1.38
CA ALA A 105 -10.09 1.13 -2.10
C ALA A 105 -8.70 0.58 -2.45
N SER A 106 -8.07 -0.15 -1.51
CA SER A 106 -6.77 -0.77 -1.75
C SER A 106 -6.84 -1.88 -2.80
N THR A 107 -7.88 -2.70 -2.76
CA THR A 107 -8.09 -3.77 -3.75
C THR A 107 -8.27 -3.18 -5.14
N LEU A 108 -9.09 -2.14 -5.28
CA LEU A 108 -9.28 -1.43 -6.55
C LEU A 108 -7.97 -0.82 -7.05
N ALA A 109 -7.22 -0.16 -6.16
CA ALA A 109 -5.95 0.45 -6.51
C ALA A 109 -4.91 -0.58 -6.98
N VAL A 110 -4.88 -1.78 -6.39
CA VAL A 110 -4.01 -2.88 -6.81
C VAL A 110 -4.48 -3.49 -8.14
N VAL A 111 -5.78 -3.74 -8.28
CA VAL A 111 -6.39 -4.30 -9.51
C VAL A 111 -6.17 -3.38 -10.71
N ILE A 112 -6.16 -2.06 -10.51
CA ILE A 112 -5.85 -1.07 -11.55
C ILE A 112 -4.33 -0.91 -11.71
N GLY A 113 -3.62 -0.75 -10.60
CA GLY A 113 -2.22 -0.35 -10.60
C GLY A 113 -1.26 -1.44 -11.06
N VAL A 114 -1.49 -2.71 -10.69
CA VAL A 114 -0.60 -3.81 -11.10
C VAL A 114 -0.63 -4.02 -12.62
N PRO A 115 -1.77 -4.11 -13.31
CA PRO A 115 -1.80 -4.20 -14.77
C PRO A 115 -1.14 -3.02 -15.48
N ILE A 116 -1.36 -1.79 -15.00
CA ILE A 116 -0.71 -0.59 -15.57
C ILE A 116 0.80 -0.66 -15.34
N GLY A 117 1.26 -1.11 -14.17
CA GLY A 117 2.68 -1.30 -13.87
C GLY A 117 3.33 -2.38 -14.74
N VAL A 118 2.63 -3.50 -14.98
CA VAL A 118 3.06 -4.54 -15.92
C VAL A 118 3.18 -3.99 -17.35
N TRP A 119 2.25 -3.12 -17.76
CA TRP A 119 2.32 -2.47 -19.08
C TRP A 119 3.49 -1.48 -19.17
N ALA A 120 3.68 -0.63 -18.15
CA ALA A 120 4.80 0.31 -18.06
C ALA A 120 6.17 -0.40 -18.04
N ALA A 121 6.24 -1.62 -17.51
CA ALA A 121 7.46 -2.43 -17.51
C ALA A 121 7.89 -2.90 -18.92
N ARG A 122 6.97 -2.97 -19.89
CA ARG A 122 7.27 -3.49 -21.24
C ARG A 122 8.20 -2.60 -22.06
N GLY A 123 8.28 -1.31 -21.78
CA GLY A 123 9.09 -0.40 -22.57
C GLY A 123 9.22 1.01 -22.00
N ARG A 124 10.24 1.74 -22.47
CA ARG A 124 10.51 3.13 -22.06
C ARG A 124 9.35 4.06 -22.44
N LEU A 125 8.73 3.85 -23.59
CA LEU A 125 7.61 4.66 -24.06
C LEU A 125 6.37 4.49 -23.17
N ALA A 126 5.97 3.26 -22.84
CA ALA A 126 4.84 3.00 -21.94
C ALA A 126 5.07 3.66 -20.57
N SER A 127 6.27 3.52 -20.01
CA SER A 127 6.66 4.19 -18.75
C SER A 127 6.59 5.71 -18.84
N ALA A 128 7.09 6.30 -19.93
CA ALA A 128 7.07 7.75 -20.15
C ALA A 128 5.65 8.32 -20.27
N ILE A 129 4.69 7.54 -20.77
CA ILE A 129 3.27 7.95 -20.86
C ILE A 129 2.59 7.85 -19.48
N VAL A 130 2.88 6.81 -18.70
CA VAL A 130 2.24 6.57 -17.41
C VAL A 130 2.72 7.54 -16.34
N ARG A 131 4.02 7.85 -16.29
CA ARG A 131 4.64 8.66 -15.22
C ARG A 131 3.94 10.00 -14.96
N PRO A 132 3.67 10.85 -15.97
CA PRO A 132 3.00 12.13 -15.74
C PRO A 132 1.63 11.98 -15.08
N ALA A 133 0.86 10.95 -15.45
CA ALA A 133 -0.44 10.68 -14.84
C ALA A 133 -0.27 10.28 -13.36
N LEU A 134 0.70 9.42 -13.04
CA LEU A 134 1.00 9.06 -11.65
C LEU A 134 1.48 10.25 -10.82
N ASP A 135 2.30 11.11 -11.41
CA ASP A 135 2.81 12.31 -10.74
C ASP A 135 1.66 13.27 -10.45
N PHE A 136 0.75 13.47 -11.41
CA PHE A 136 -0.48 14.23 -11.20
C PHE A 136 -1.33 13.61 -10.09
N MET A 137 -1.52 12.29 -10.12
CA MET A 137 -2.28 11.52 -9.12
C MET A 137 -1.77 11.70 -7.67
N GLN A 138 -0.47 11.95 -7.48
CA GLN A 138 0.12 12.13 -6.15
C GLN A 138 0.34 13.59 -5.74
N THR A 139 0.43 14.51 -6.70
CA THR A 139 0.81 15.90 -6.45
C THR A 139 -0.38 16.85 -6.33
N LEU A 140 -1.53 16.50 -6.91
CA LEU A 140 -2.74 17.29 -6.68
C LEU A 140 -3.17 17.18 -5.21
N PRO A 141 -3.61 18.30 -4.60
CA PRO A 141 -4.23 18.26 -3.29
C PRO A 141 -5.47 17.37 -3.30
N VAL A 142 -5.67 16.58 -2.24
CA VAL A 142 -6.80 15.64 -2.14
C VAL A 142 -8.16 16.28 -2.42
N PHE A 143 -8.39 17.51 -1.93
CA PHE A 143 -9.66 18.21 -2.10
C PHE A 143 -10.00 18.46 -3.58
N VAL A 144 -8.99 18.55 -4.45
CA VAL A 144 -9.19 18.68 -5.89
C VAL A 144 -9.79 17.40 -6.48
N TYR A 145 -9.44 16.22 -5.97
CA TYR A 145 -10.07 14.95 -6.38
C TYR A 145 -11.51 14.83 -5.90
N LEU A 146 -11.82 15.43 -4.75
CA LEU A 146 -13.15 15.33 -4.15
C LEU A 146 -14.20 16.12 -4.94
N ILE A 147 -13.83 17.24 -5.57
CA ILE A 147 -14.77 18.05 -6.37
C ILE A 147 -15.47 17.21 -7.45
N PRO A 148 -14.76 16.59 -8.41
CA PRO A 148 -15.40 15.77 -9.42
C PRO A 148 -16.02 14.50 -8.82
N ALA A 149 -15.40 13.88 -7.81
CA ALA A 149 -15.95 12.67 -7.20
C ALA A 149 -17.32 12.93 -6.55
N VAL A 150 -17.49 14.05 -5.85
CA VAL A 150 -18.79 14.45 -5.28
C VAL A 150 -19.77 14.88 -6.35
N ALA A 151 -19.30 15.56 -7.41
CA ALA A 151 -20.17 15.93 -8.53
C ALA A 151 -20.77 14.71 -9.24
N PHE A 152 -19.98 13.64 -9.43
CA PHE A 152 -20.43 12.42 -10.11
C PHE A 152 -21.20 11.44 -9.20
N PHE A 153 -20.82 11.33 -7.92
CA PHE A 153 -21.33 10.27 -7.03
C PHE A 153 -22.15 10.79 -5.84
N GLY A 154 -22.31 12.10 -5.70
CA GLY A 154 -22.93 12.73 -4.54
C GLY A 154 -22.05 12.70 -3.30
N ILE A 155 -22.58 13.12 -2.14
CA ILE A 155 -21.87 13.04 -0.86
C ILE A 155 -22.06 11.65 -0.27
N GLY A 156 -21.00 11.05 0.26
CA GLY A 156 -21.09 9.77 0.97
C GLY A 156 -19.85 8.89 0.85
N LEU A 157 -20.10 7.59 0.86
CA LEU A 157 -19.08 6.54 0.86
C LEU A 157 -18.24 6.50 -0.43
N VAL A 158 -18.92 6.53 -1.58
CA VAL A 158 -18.31 6.29 -2.89
C VAL A 158 -17.25 7.33 -3.26
N PRO A 159 -17.45 8.65 -3.11
CA PRO A 159 -16.41 9.63 -3.34
C PRO A 159 -15.14 9.38 -2.50
N GLY A 160 -15.32 8.98 -1.24
CA GLY A 160 -14.22 8.63 -0.34
C GLY A 160 -13.41 7.44 -0.87
N VAL A 161 -14.08 6.37 -1.31
CA VAL A 161 -13.44 5.20 -1.92
C VAL A 161 -12.72 5.58 -3.22
N VAL A 162 -13.35 6.37 -4.09
CA VAL A 162 -12.79 6.78 -5.38
C VAL A 162 -11.54 7.64 -5.20
N ALA A 163 -11.61 8.70 -4.38
CA ALA A 163 -10.46 9.56 -4.13
C ALA A 163 -9.29 8.81 -3.47
N THR A 164 -9.60 7.92 -2.53
CA THR A 164 -8.60 7.05 -1.89
C THR A 164 -7.95 6.12 -2.90
N THR A 165 -8.74 5.51 -3.79
CA THR A 165 -8.25 4.61 -4.84
C THR A 165 -7.30 5.36 -5.78
N ILE A 166 -7.72 6.52 -6.31
CA ILE A 166 -6.91 7.34 -7.23
C ILE A 166 -5.57 7.71 -6.57
N PHE A 167 -5.60 8.16 -5.32
CA PHE A 167 -4.38 8.53 -4.60
C PHE A 167 -3.45 7.35 -4.31
N ALA A 168 -4.00 6.15 -4.13
CA ALA A 168 -3.25 4.96 -3.75
C ALA A 168 -2.75 4.12 -4.95
N VAL A 169 -3.27 4.29 -6.17
CA VAL A 169 -2.80 3.59 -7.39
C VAL A 169 -1.29 3.77 -7.68
N PRO A 170 -0.70 4.98 -7.58
CA PRO A 170 0.67 5.21 -8.02
C PRO A 170 1.77 4.31 -7.43
N PRO A 171 1.84 4.02 -6.11
CA PRO A 171 2.82 3.07 -5.59
C PRO A 171 2.63 1.65 -6.15
N ALA A 172 1.40 1.19 -6.37
CA ALA A 172 1.17 -0.12 -7.00
C ALA A 172 1.77 -0.18 -8.40
N VAL A 173 1.56 0.87 -9.21
CA VAL A 173 2.11 0.96 -10.57
C VAL A 173 3.63 1.01 -10.54
N ARG A 174 4.21 1.94 -9.75
CA ARG A 174 5.66 2.17 -9.72
C ARG A 174 6.43 0.96 -9.21
N LEU A 175 5.97 0.34 -8.12
CA LEU A 175 6.68 -0.80 -7.52
C LEU A 175 6.48 -2.09 -8.33
N THR A 176 5.38 -2.21 -9.06
CA THR A 176 5.23 -3.28 -10.06
C THR A 176 6.17 -3.08 -11.25
N GLU A 177 6.22 -1.87 -11.81
CA GLU A 177 7.13 -1.55 -12.91
C GLU A 177 8.59 -1.79 -12.52
N LEU A 178 8.99 -1.28 -11.35
CA LEU A 178 10.34 -1.44 -10.81
C LEU A 178 10.69 -2.92 -10.62
N GLY A 179 9.79 -3.67 -9.96
CA GLY A 179 10.01 -5.08 -9.67
C GLY A 179 10.25 -5.91 -10.92
N ILE A 180 9.46 -5.70 -11.99
CA ILE A 180 9.61 -6.43 -13.25
C ILE A 180 10.90 -6.03 -13.97
N ARG A 181 11.27 -4.75 -13.95
CA ARG A 181 12.51 -4.26 -14.60
C ARG A 181 13.79 -4.67 -13.87
N GLN A 182 13.72 -4.94 -12.58
CA GLN A 182 14.84 -5.38 -11.76
C GLN A 182 15.10 -6.89 -11.82
N VAL A 183 14.22 -7.65 -12.47
CA VAL A 183 14.47 -9.08 -12.73
C VAL A 183 15.74 -9.23 -13.57
N ASP A 184 16.61 -10.14 -13.13
CA ASP A 184 17.90 -10.40 -13.78
C ASP A 184 17.70 -10.75 -15.26
N LYS A 185 18.43 -10.03 -16.12
CA LYS A 185 18.38 -10.23 -17.57
C LYS A 185 18.89 -11.61 -17.96
N GLU A 186 19.87 -12.16 -17.26
CA GLU A 186 20.41 -13.49 -17.57
C GLU A 186 19.35 -14.57 -17.40
N VAL A 187 18.49 -14.44 -16.36
CA VAL A 187 17.38 -15.36 -16.12
C VAL A 187 16.31 -15.24 -17.22
N VAL A 188 16.06 -14.02 -17.70
CA VAL A 188 15.12 -13.76 -18.80
C VAL A 188 15.65 -14.29 -20.13
N GLU A 189 16.93 -14.06 -20.43
CA GLU A 189 17.61 -14.55 -21.64
C GLU A 189 17.71 -16.08 -21.65
N ALA A 190 17.98 -16.70 -20.50
CA ALA A 190 17.95 -18.15 -20.34
C ALA A 190 16.55 -18.71 -20.66
N ALA A 191 15.50 -18.14 -20.06
CA ALA A 191 14.12 -18.57 -20.34
C ALA A 191 13.77 -18.44 -21.84
N HIS A 192 14.23 -17.37 -22.48
CA HIS A 192 14.07 -17.17 -23.93
C HIS A 192 14.85 -18.22 -24.74
N ALA A 193 16.08 -18.56 -24.35
CA ALA A 193 16.89 -19.60 -24.98
C ALA A 193 16.26 -21.00 -24.87
N PHE A 194 15.51 -21.28 -23.80
CA PHE A 194 14.70 -22.50 -23.65
C PHE A 194 13.36 -22.45 -24.40
N GLY A 195 13.12 -21.43 -25.23
CA GLY A 195 11.95 -21.33 -26.11
C GLY A 195 10.70 -20.74 -25.46
N ALA A 196 10.81 -20.12 -24.28
CA ALA A 196 9.67 -19.49 -23.64
C ALA A 196 9.21 -18.24 -24.40
N LYS A 197 7.91 -18.15 -24.68
CA LYS A 197 7.29 -16.96 -25.31
C LYS A 197 7.31 -15.76 -24.34
N PRO A 198 7.29 -14.50 -24.81
CA PRO A 198 7.28 -13.33 -23.93
C PRO A 198 6.19 -13.32 -22.85
N ARG A 199 5.00 -13.86 -23.16
CA ARG A 199 3.91 -13.99 -22.17
C ARG A 199 4.19 -15.05 -21.11
N GLN A 200 4.91 -16.12 -21.46
CA GLN A 200 5.34 -17.16 -20.52
C GLN A 200 6.47 -16.61 -19.64
N ILE A 201 7.47 -15.95 -20.23
CA ILE A 201 8.54 -15.27 -19.48
C ILE A 201 7.95 -14.29 -18.45
N LEU A 202 6.97 -13.46 -18.86
CA LEU A 202 6.33 -12.53 -17.93
C LEU A 202 5.63 -13.25 -16.77
N ARG A 203 4.84 -14.28 -17.06
CA ARG A 203 4.00 -14.96 -16.05
C ARG A 203 4.77 -15.91 -15.14
N GLU A 204 5.76 -16.60 -15.68
CA GLU A 204 6.43 -17.72 -15.00
C GLU A 204 7.81 -17.32 -14.46
N VAL A 205 8.41 -16.25 -14.98
CA VAL A 205 9.74 -15.78 -14.55
C VAL A 205 9.64 -14.41 -13.90
N GLN A 206 9.16 -13.40 -14.63
CA GLN A 206 9.23 -12.03 -14.14
C GLN A 206 8.26 -11.74 -13.00
N LEU A 207 6.97 -12.11 -13.12
CA LEU A 207 5.99 -11.86 -12.07
C LEU A 207 6.32 -12.56 -10.73
N PRO A 208 6.73 -13.83 -10.70
CA PRO A 208 7.15 -14.48 -9.46
C PRO A 208 8.38 -13.83 -8.82
N LEU A 209 9.38 -13.43 -9.62
CA LEU A 209 10.59 -12.77 -9.13
C LEU A 209 10.34 -11.32 -8.69
N ALA A 210 9.37 -10.63 -9.32
CA ALA A 210 8.95 -9.28 -8.98
C ALA A 210 7.97 -9.23 -7.80
N LEU A 211 7.40 -10.36 -7.37
CA LEU A 211 6.36 -10.45 -6.34
C LEU A 211 6.71 -9.68 -5.04
N PRO A 212 7.94 -9.73 -4.50
CA PRO A 212 8.27 -8.96 -3.30
C PRO A 212 8.12 -7.44 -3.49
N SER A 213 8.50 -6.92 -4.67
CA SER A 213 8.32 -5.51 -5.00
C SER A 213 6.86 -5.16 -5.21
N ILE A 214 6.09 -6.02 -5.89
CA ILE A 214 4.64 -5.85 -6.06
C ILE A 214 3.95 -5.81 -4.68
N MET A 215 4.31 -6.71 -3.76
CA MET A 215 3.76 -6.76 -2.41
C MET A 215 4.18 -5.56 -1.56
N ALA A 216 5.39 -5.03 -1.74
CA ALA A 216 5.76 -3.74 -1.16
C ALA A 216 4.86 -2.61 -1.67
N GLY A 217 4.49 -2.65 -2.97
CA GLY A 217 3.48 -1.76 -3.57
C GLY A 217 2.12 -1.88 -2.92
N VAL A 218 1.62 -3.11 -2.74
CA VAL A 218 0.35 -3.38 -2.05
C VAL A 218 0.37 -2.84 -0.62
N ASN A 219 1.48 -3.01 0.11
CA ASN A 219 1.61 -2.43 1.46
C ASN A 219 1.49 -0.90 1.43
N GLN A 220 2.19 -0.24 0.50
CA GLN A 220 2.11 1.22 0.36
C GLN A 220 0.70 1.70 -0.03
N VAL A 221 -0.01 0.96 -0.90
CA VAL A 221 -1.41 1.24 -1.24
C VAL A 221 -2.26 1.27 0.02
N ILE A 222 -2.15 0.25 0.87
CA ILE A 222 -2.94 0.13 2.11
C ILE A 222 -2.59 1.25 3.10
N MET A 223 -1.30 1.58 3.23
CA MET A 223 -0.85 2.66 4.11
C MET A 223 -1.35 4.04 3.64
N LEU A 224 -1.32 4.30 2.34
CA LEU A 224 -1.91 5.54 1.78
C LEU A 224 -3.43 5.54 1.94
N ALA A 225 -4.10 4.40 1.73
CA ALA A 225 -5.54 4.31 1.91
C ALA A 225 -5.97 4.64 3.35
N LEU A 226 -5.20 4.18 4.34
CA LEU A 226 -5.41 4.52 5.75
C LEU A 226 -5.18 6.01 6.05
N SER A 227 -4.18 6.62 5.41
CA SER A 227 -3.95 8.07 5.57
C SER A 227 -5.13 8.91 5.07
N MET A 228 -5.95 8.34 4.18
CA MET A 228 -7.10 8.99 3.58
C MET A 228 -8.39 8.88 4.40
N VAL A 229 -8.37 8.14 5.51
CA VAL A 229 -9.57 7.86 6.32
C VAL A 229 -10.26 9.13 6.81
N VAL A 230 -9.49 10.11 7.30
CA VAL A 230 -10.03 11.38 7.79
C VAL A 230 -10.70 12.15 6.64
N ILE A 231 -10.05 12.18 5.48
CA ILE A 231 -10.55 12.92 4.31
C ILE A 231 -11.81 12.26 3.75
N ALA A 232 -11.86 10.92 3.66
CA ALA A 232 -13.07 10.20 3.30
C ALA A 232 -14.23 10.53 4.27
N GLY A 233 -13.92 10.62 5.57
CA GLY A 233 -14.88 11.02 6.61
C GLY A 233 -15.45 12.43 6.43
N MET A 234 -14.66 13.38 5.91
CA MET A 234 -15.12 14.75 5.63
C MET A 234 -16.18 14.81 4.52
N VAL A 235 -16.23 13.81 3.65
CA VAL A 235 -17.14 13.76 2.49
C VAL A 235 -18.30 12.79 2.73
N GLY A 236 -18.51 12.39 3.98
CA GLY A 236 -19.64 11.56 4.39
C GLY A 236 -19.42 10.06 4.28
N ALA A 237 -18.19 9.58 4.06
CA ALA A 237 -17.90 8.16 4.27
C ALA A 237 -18.01 7.85 5.77
N GLN A 238 -18.78 6.83 6.12
CA GLN A 238 -18.96 6.41 7.51
C GLN A 238 -17.68 5.74 8.05
N GLY A 239 -17.41 5.88 9.35
CA GLY A 239 -16.31 5.22 10.03
C GLY A 239 -15.55 6.13 10.98
N LEU A 240 -14.35 5.68 11.37
CA LEU A 240 -13.47 6.39 12.31
C LEU A 240 -13.07 7.77 11.79
N GLY A 241 -12.96 7.94 10.47
CA GLY A 241 -12.69 9.24 9.85
C GLY A 241 -13.71 10.30 10.28
N THR A 242 -15.00 9.97 10.26
CA THR A 242 -16.07 10.86 10.72
C THR A 242 -15.95 11.20 12.21
N ILE A 243 -15.54 10.23 13.04
CA ILE A 243 -15.35 10.44 14.48
C ILE A 243 -14.20 11.42 14.74
N VAL A 244 -13.09 11.26 14.03
CA VAL A 244 -11.95 12.18 14.10
C VAL A 244 -12.33 13.58 13.62
N VAL A 245 -13.00 13.68 12.47
CA VAL A 245 -13.48 14.97 11.92
C VAL A 245 -14.41 15.65 12.91
N ARG A 246 -15.37 14.92 13.50
CA ARG A 246 -16.29 15.45 14.52
C ARG A 246 -15.55 15.97 15.75
N GLY A 247 -14.55 15.23 16.24
CA GLY A 247 -13.72 15.67 17.36
C GLY A 247 -13.00 16.98 17.07
N VAL A 248 -12.45 17.13 15.86
CA VAL A 248 -11.80 18.37 15.43
C VAL A 248 -12.81 19.51 15.28
N SER A 249 -13.92 19.28 14.57
CA SER A 249 -14.94 20.31 14.29
C SER A 249 -15.62 20.83 15.56
N ASN A 250 -15.80 19.97 16.56
CA ASN A 250 -16.46 20.33 17.83
C ASN A 250 -15.47 20.70 18.93
N LEU A 251 -14.15 20.70 18.64
CA LEU A 251 -13.08 20.87 19.64
C LEU A 251 -13.18 19.87 20.81
N ASP A 252 -13.77 18.69 20.55
CA ASP A 252 -13.87 17.58 21.49
C ASP A 252 -12.65 16.69 21.35
N VAL A 253 -11.64 17.00 22.17
CA VAL A 253 -10.37 16.28 22.21
C VAL A 253 -10.56 14.81 22.59
N GLY A 254 -11.54 14.49 23.44
CA GLY A 254 -11.80 13.12 23.89
C GLY A 254 -12.26 12.23 22.74
N VAL A 255 -13.30 12.68 22.02
CA VAL A 255 -13.83 11.97 20.84
C VAL A 255 -12.78 11.88 19.74
N GLY A 256 -12.06 12.99 19.48
CA GLY A 256 -11.00 13.01 18.48
C GLY A 256 -9.87 12.03 18.80
N PHE A 257 -9.46 11.95 20.06
CA PHE A 257 -8.41 11.04 20.52
C PHE A 257 -8.83 9.58 20.43
N GLN A 258 -10.05 9.22 20.87
CA GLN A 258 -10.56 7.85 20.76
C GLN A 258 -10.62 7.39 19.29
N GLY A 259 -11.14 8.24 18.41
CA GLY A 259 -11.18 7.98 16.96
C GLY A 259 -9.78 7.80 16.38
N GLY A 260 -8.85 8.72 16.69
CA GLY A 260 -7.47 8.66 16.21
C GLY A 260 -6.73 7.42 16.71
N LEU A 261 -6.90 7.05 17.97
CA LEU A 261 -6.29 5.85 18.56
C LEU A 261 -6.81 4.57 17.87
N ALA A 262 -8.11 4.48 17.58
CA ALA A 262 -8.68 3.37 16.84
C ALA A 262 -8.11 3.28 15.40
N VAL A 263 -7.91 4.42 14.71
CA VAL A 263 -7.25 4.45 13.40
C VAL A 263 -5.82 3.93 13.48
N VAL A 264 -5.06 4.35 14.51
CA VAL A 264 -3.68 3.88 14.73
C VAL A 264 -3.64 2.36 14.95
N PHE A 265 -4.56 1.80 15.73
CA PHE A 265 -4.64 0.35 15.92
C PHE A 265 -4.93 -0.39 14.61
N LEU A 266 -5.86 0.09 13.79
CA LEU A 266 -6.10 -0.49 12.45
C LEU A 266 -4.86 -0.37 11.56
N ALA A 267 -4.17 0.77 11.59
CA ALA A 267 -2.98 0.99 10.79
C ALA A 267 -1.83 0.06 11.18
N ILE A 268 -1.56 -0.10 12.48
CA ILE A 268 -0.55 -1.04 12.97
C ILE A 268 -0.93 -2.48 12.61
N PHE A 269 -2.22 -2.85 12.75
CA PHE A 269 -2.72 -4.17 12.35
C PHE A 269 -2.48 -4.45 10.87
N LEU A 270 -2.88 -3.53 9.99
CA LEU A 270 -2.75 -3.69 8.54
C LEU A 270 -1.29 -3.66 8.06
N ASP A 271 -0.47 -2.75 8.57
CA ASP A 271 0.96 -2.65 8.21
C ASP A 271 1.71 -3.94 8.53
N ARG A 272 1.50 -4.47 9.74
CA ARG A 272 2.20 -5.68 10.20
C ARG A 272 1.73 -6.93 9.49
N THR A 273 0.42 -7.05 9.24
CA THR A 273 -0.14 -8.23 8.58
C THR A 273 0.18 -8.26 7.09
N THR A 274 0.18 -7.10 6.44
CA THR A 274 0.51 -6.97 5.02
C THR A 274 2.03 -7.02 4.79
N GLY A 275 2.82 -6.34 5.61
CA GLY A 275 4.28 -6.35 5.52
C GLY A 275 4.90 -7.76 5.70
N ALA A 276 4.27 -8.62 6.52
CA ALA A 276 4.68 -10.01 6.65
C ALA A 276 4.54 -10.82 5.34
N LEU A 277 3.58 -10.46 4.47
CA LEU A 277 3.40 -11.09 3.16
C LEU A 277 4.42 -10.58 2.13
N ALA A 278 4.92 -9.35 2.29
CA ALA A 278 5.90 -8.74 1.39
C ALA A 278 7.36 -9.15 1.69
N ALA A 279 7.66 -9.59 2.91
CA ALA A 279 9.01 -9.95 3.31
C ALA A 279 9.53 -11.17 2.55
N PRO A 280 10.66 -11.09 1.82
CA PRO A 280 11.32 -12.25 1.27
C PRO A 280 11.62 -13.22 2.42
N ARG A 281 11.22 -14.48 2.28
CA ARG A 281 11.56 -15.54 3.21
C ARG A 281 13.07 -15.78 3.13
N GLN A 282 13.86 -14.88 3.72
CA GLN A 282 15.31 -14.99 3.76
C GLN A 282 15.61 -16.32 4.44
N ARG A 283 16.02 -17.29 3.62
CA ARG A 283 16.62 -18.52 4.11
C ARG A 283 17.83 -18.06 4.91
N ARG A 284 17.72 -18.09 6.25
CA ARG A 284 18.85 -17.87 7.14
C ARG A 284 20.01 -18.73 6.62
N PRO A 285 21.19 -18.15 6.31
CA PRO A 285 22.32 -18.97 5.95
C PRO A 285 22.57 -19.94 7.11
N ARG A 286 22.55 -21.24 6.79
CA ARG A 286 22.81 -22.31 7.75
C ARG A 286 24.19 -22.01 8.34
N LYS A 287 24.23 -21.60 9.62
CA LYS A 287 25.47 -21.33 10.35
C LYS A 287 26.26 -22.64 10.33
N ASN A 288 27.21 -22.77 9.41
CA ASN A 288 28.15 -23.88 9.41
C ASN A 288 28.91 -23.80 10.73
N ARG A 289 28.60 -24.73 11.64
CA ARG A 289 29.44 -25.02 12.79
C ARG A 289 30.78 -25.47 12.20
N THR A 290 31.72 -24.55 12.10
CA THR A 290 33.14 -24.87 11.96
C THR A 290 33.47 -25.83 13.10
N ARG A 291 33.78 -27.09 12.74
CA ARG A 291 34.46 -28.03 13.65
C ARG A 291 35.76 -27.37 14.09
N PRO A 292 36.11 -27.35 15.39
CA PRO A 292 37.45 -26.95 15.80
C PRO A 292 38.45 -27.88 15.12
N ALA A 293 39.43 -27.30 14.44
CA ALA A 293 40.57 -28.03 13.90
C ALA A 293 41.26 -28.78 15.05
N ALA A 294 41.61 -30.04 14.81
CA ALA A 294 42.37 -30.85 15.73
C ALA A 294 43.67 -30.12 16.10
N THR A 295 43.93 -30.00 17.39
CA THR A 295 45.21 -29.66 18.00
C THR A 295 46.31 -30.54 17.39
N ALA A 296 47.14 -29.94 16.53
CA ALA A 296 48.41 -30.53 16.14
C ALA A 296 49.42 -30.28 17.26
N ASP A 297 50.09 -31.36 17.61
CA ASP A 297 51.07 -31.55 18.67
C ASP A 297 52.24 -30.54 18.56
N GLU A 298 52.42 -29.72 19.60
CA GLU A 298 53.54 -28.80 19.73
C GLU A 298 54.46 -29.33 20.86
N THR A 299 55.23 -30.37 20.57
CA THR A 299 56.40 -30.75 21.38
C THR A 299 57.48 -31.39 20.50
N ALA A 300 58.47 -30.59 20.10
CA ALA A 300 59.89 -31.00 20.02
C ALA A 300 60.74 -29.85 19.48
N SER A 301 61.36 -29.13 20.42
CA SER A 301 62.49 -28.23 20.24
C SER A 301 63.75 -28.98 19.78
N THR A 302 64.46 -28.44 18.79
CA THR A 302 65.94 -28.40 18.77
C THR A 302 66.40 -27.27 17.85
N PRO A 303 67.26 -26.33 18.30
CA PRO A 303 67.80 -25.27 17.46
C PRO A 303 69.00 -25.78 16.65
N VAL A 304 69.04 -25.44 15.36
CA VAL A 304 70.18 -25.66 14.46
C VAL A 304 71.27 -24.63 14.77
N PRO A 305 72.56 -25.01 14.92
CA PRO A 305 73.63 -24.05 15.17
C PRO A 305 74.03 -23.30 13.89
N GLU A 306 74.26 -22.00 14.06
CA GLU A 306 74.70 -21.04 13.05
C GLU A 306 76.17 -21.30 12.63
N PRO A 307 76.51 -21.41 11.34
CA PRO A 307 77.91 -21.49 10.93
C PRO A 307 78.52 -20.10 10.75
N ALA A 308 79.65 -19.92 11.41
CA ALA A 308 80.46 -18.72 11.53
C ALA A 308 81.01 -18.18 10.20
N ALA A 309 81.14 -16.85 10.15
CA ALA A 309 81.81 -16.09 9.10
C ALA A 309 83.29 -16.49 8.93
N ALA A 310 83.73 -16.60 7.67
CA ALA A 310 85.14 -16.67 7.29
C ALA A 310 85.60 -15.33 6.66
N PRO A 311 86.88 -14.93 6.80
CA PRO A 311 87.36 -13.58 6.49
C PRO A 311 87.92 -13.41 5.06
N VAL A 312 87.77 -12.18 4.53
CA VAL A 312 88.70 -11.32 3.73
C VAL A 312 89.49 -11.91 2.53
N SER A 313 89.36 -11.23 1.37
CA SER A 313 90.24 -11.05 0.16
C SER A 313 91.27 -12.15 -0.20
N VAL A 314 91.40 -12.61 -1.45
CA VAL A 314 91.87 -11.91 -2.68
C VAL A 314 91.27 -12.58 -3.91
#